data_AF-A0A969JZR0-F1
#
_entry.id   AF-A0A969JZR0-F1
#
_cell.length_a   1.000
_cell.length_b   1.000
_cell.length_c   1.000
_cell.angle_alpha   90.00
_cell.angle_beta   90.00
_cell.angle_gamma   90.00
#
_symmetry.space_group_name_H-M   'P 1'
#
loop_
_entity.id
_entity.type
_entity.pdbx_description
1 polymer ?
#
loop_
_entity_poly.entity_id
_entity_poly.type
_entity_poly.pdbx_seq_one_letter_code
_entity_poly.pdbx_strand_id
1 'polypeptide(L)'
;PCAPGDIGSRIAGCAACHYCVGRTGIIVSAGHSMASFAEAKAGFDAGIRYGTHLFNAMPPLHHREPGLVGALLEDDRVTIGIIPDGIHVHPALVKLAQQTASSRLNVVTDAMAALGMPPGDYDLGDFQVTVDATTCRLPDGTLAGSILGMDTAVRNLLNYTGCSLAEAVATVTSTPADLLRLAHKGRIMPGADADLVLLTPDCHVAMTLVAGNVVYDVVRSA
;
A
#
# COMPACT_ATOMS: atom_id res chain seq x y z
N PRO A 1 6.96 -21.67 -19.59
CA PRO A 1 6.91 -21.80 -18.11
C PRO A 1 7.95 -20.84 -17.48
N CYS A 2 7.49 -19.78 -16.82
CA CYS A 2 8.40 -18.90 -16.06
C CYS A 2 8.94 -19.67 -14.84
N ALA A 3 10.24 -19.58 -14.60
CA ALA A 3 10.89 -20.21 -13.44
C ALA A 3 10.52 -19.47 -12.13
N PRO A 4 10.53 -20.13 -10.97
CA PRO A 4 10.36 -19.47 -9.67
C PRO A 4 11.54 -18.52 -9.47
N GLY A 5 11.29 -17.20 -9.53
CA GLY A 5 12.30 -16.14 -9.43
C GLY A 5 12.17 -15.03 -10.49
N ASP A 6 11.41 -15.27 -11.56
CA ASP A 6 11.31 -14.34 -12.71
C ASP A 6 10.25 -13.24 -12.57
N ILE A 7 9.60 -13.13 -11.40
CA ILE A 7 8.58 -12.09 -11.17
C ILE A 7 9.24 -10.74 -10.85
N GLY A 8 10.44 -10.75 -10.25
CA GLY A 8 11.17 -9.52 -9.89
C GLY A 8 12.05 -8.95 -11.00
N SER A 9 12.61 -9.79 -11.89
CA SER A 9 13.63 -9.35 -12.85
C SER A 9 13.04 -8.59 -14.05
N ARG A 10 11.86 -8.97 -14.55
CA ARG A 10 11.22 -8.36 -15.73
C ARG A 10 9.69 -8.45 -15.66
N ILE A 11 9.01 -7.31 -15.58
CA ILE A 11 7.54 -7.20 -15.54
C ILE A 11 6.89 -7.55 -16.90
N ALA A 12 7.65 -7.47 -18.00
CA ALA A 12 7.10 -7.57 -19.34
C ALA A 12 6.61 -8.98 -19.69
N GLY A 13 5.31 -9.10 -20.00
CA GLY A 13 4.75 -10.25 -20.73
C GLY A 13 4.84 -11.60 -20.02
N CYS A 14 5.03 -11.62 -18.70
CA CYS A 14 5.06 -12.87 -17.96
C CYS A 14 3.73 -13.60 -18.19
N ALA A 15 3.79 -14.82 -18.71
CA ALA A 15 2.61 -15.64 -19.00
C ALA A 15 1.70 -15.83 -17.76
N ALA A 16 2.26 -15.68 -16.55
CA ALA A 16 1.51 -15.66 -15.31
C ALA A 16 0.56 -14.46 -15.20
N CYS A 17 0.92 -13.27 -15.70
CA CYS A 17 0.04 -12.10 -15.70
C CYS A 17 -1.20 -12.34 -16.56
N HIS A 18 -1.01 -12.77 -17.81
CA HIS A 18 -2.14 -13.12 -18.70
C HIS A 18 -3.00 -14.25 -18.13
N TYR A 19 -2.38 -15.26 -17.52
CA TYR A 19 -3.10 -16.38 -16.91
C TYR A 19 -3.95 -15.96 -15.70
N CYS A 20 -3.40 -15.17 -14.79
CA CYS A 20 -4.11 -14.72 -13.59
C CYS A 20 -5.26 -13.75 -13.91
N VAL A 21 -5.01 -12.76 -14.77
CA VAL A 21 -5.99 -11.70 -15.07
C VAL A 21 -7.24 -12.24 -15.77
N GLY A 22 -7.08 -13.26 -16.62
CA GLY A 22 -8.19 -13.80 -17.42
C GLY A 22 -9.04 -14.88 -16.74
N ARG A 23 -8.60 -15.49 -15.63
CA ARG A 23 -9.20 -16.75 -15.15
C ARG A 23 -9.47 -16.86 -13.65
N THR A 24 -8.77 -16.13 -12.79
CA THR A 24 -8.83 -16.37 -11.35
C THR A 24 -9.36 -15.20 -10.52
N GLY A 25 -9.57 -14.04 -11.14
CA GLY A 25 -9.97 -12.82 -10.42
C GLY A 25 -8.85 -12.24 -9.53
N ILE A 26 -7.62 -12.76 -9.65
CA ILE A 26 -6.46 -12.30 -8.89
C ILE A 26 -5.96 -10.98 -9.48
N ILE A 27 -5.73 -9.98 -8.62
CA ILE A 27 -5.05 -8.75 -8.99
C ILE A 27 -3.55 -8.98 -9.01
N VAL A 28 -2.93 -8.71 -10.15
CA VAL A 28 -1.48 -8.77 -10.29
C VAL A 28 -0.90 -7.40 -9.97
N SER A 29 0.11 -7.39 -9.09
CA SER A 29 0.85 -6.19 -8.68
C SER A 29 2.26 -6.17 -9.24
N ALA A 30 2.73 -4.99 -9.65
CA ALA A 30 4.12 -4.72 -9.97
C ALA A 30 4.86 -4.16 -8.75
N GLY A 31 5.96 -4.80 -8.34
CA GLY A 31 6.82 -4.38 -7.25
C GLY A 31 8.11 -5.21 -7.22
N HIS A 32 9.11 -4.77 -6.46
CA HIS A 32 10.43 -5.43 -6.40
C HIS A 32 11.01 -5.71 -7.79
N SER A 33 10.97 -4.70 -8.67
CA SER A 33 11.36 -4.88 -10.06
C SER A 33 12.07 -3.67 -10.63
N MET A 34 13.10 -3.95 -11.44
CA MET A 34 13.91 -2.97 -12.15
C MET A 34 13.42 -2.68 -13.57
N ALA A 35 12.13 -2.89 -13.84
CA ALA A 35 11.55 -2.70 -15.16
C ALA A 35 11.74 -1.26 -15.67
N SER A 36 12.09 -1.16 -16.95
CA SER A 36 12.03 0.10 -17.69
C SER A 36 10.58 0.58 -17.82
N PHE A 37 10.39 1.86 -18.18
CA PHE A 37 9.07 2.43 -18.42
C PHE A 37 8.27 1.61 -19.46
N ALA A 38 8.92 1.24 -20.58
CA ALA A 38 8.28 0.47 -21.64
C ALA A 38 7.86 -0.95 -21.19
N GLU A 39 8.71 -1.64 -20.42
CA GLU A 39 8.39 -2.95 -19.86
C GLU A 39 7.23 -2.88 -18.85
N ALA A 40 7.20 -1.85 -18.01
CA ALA A 40 6.11 -1.62 -17.06
C ALA A 40 4.78 -1.38 -17.80
N LYS A 41 4.75 -0.51 -18.82
CA LYS A 41 3.56 -0.27 -19.65
C LYS A 41 3.08 -1.54 -20.34
N ALA A 42 3.99 -2.35 -20.89
CA ALA A 42 3.64 -3.63 -21.47
C ALA A 42 3.01 -4.60 -20.43
N GLY A 43 3.48 -4.58 -19.18
CA GLY A 43 2.86 -5.31 -18.08
C GLY A 43 1.46 -4.80 -17.72
N PHE A 44 1.24 -3.49 -17.73
CA PHE A 44 -0.08 -2.89 -17.50
C PHE A 44 -1.07 -3.24 -18.62
N ASP A 45 -0.61 -3.24 -19.87
CA ASP A 45 -1.40 -3.68 -21.02
C ASP A 45 -1.73 -5.18 -20.92
N ALA A 46 -0.82 -5.98 -20.35
CA ALA A 46 -1.03 -7.40 -20.04
C ALA A 46 -1.94 -7.64 -18.81
N GLY A 47 -2.38 -6.59 -18.12
CA GLY A 47 -3.41 -6.70 -17.08
C GLY A 47 -2.94 -6.50 -15.63
N ILE A 48 -1.69 -6.06 -15.39
CA ILE A 48 -1.28 -5.59 -14.07
C ILE A 48 -2.12 -4.37 -13.68
N ARG A 49 -2.66 -4.36 -12.45
CA ARG A 49 -3.58 -3.31 -11.96
C ARG A 49 -3.21 -2.73 -10.61
N TYR A 50 -2.10 -3.18 -10.02
CA TYR A 50 -1.59 -2.63 -8.78
C TYR A 50 -0.07 -2.38 -8.84
N GLY A 51 0.40 -1.37 -8.10
CA GLY A 51 1.81 -1.14 -7.81
C GLY A 51 2.07 -1.32 -6.32
N THR A 52 2.97 -2.22 -5.94
CA THR A 52 3.34 -2.46 -4.54
C THR A 52 4.23 -1.31 -4.05
N HIS A 53 3.92 -0.74 -2.88
CA HIS A 53 4.73 0.20 -2.09
C HIS A 53 5.68 1.14 -2.89
N LEU A 54 5.08 1.98 -3.74
CA LEU A 54 5.72 2.96 -4.64
C LEU A 54 7.04 3.53 -4.09
N PHE A 55 8.03 3.60 -4.98
CA PHE A 55 9.43 3.99 -4.74
C PHE A 55 10.31 2.88 -4.12
N ASN A 56 9.76 1.98 -3.31
CA ASN A 56 10.54 0.97 -2.59
C ASN A 56 10.85 -0.23 -3.49
N ALA A 57 12.10 -0.67 -3.52
CA ALA A 57 12.57 -1.75 -4.39
C ALA A 57 12.22 -1.55 -5.89
N MET A 58 12.33 -0.31 -6.36
CA MET A 58 12.13 0.10 -7.76
C MET A 58 13.30 0.99 -8.23
N PRO A 59 13.50 1.17 -9.54
CA PRO A 59 14.46 2.15 -10.05
C PRO A 59 14.12 3.56 -9.56
N PRO A 60 15.13 4.40 -9.25
CA PRO A 60 14.90 5.81 -8.97
C PRO A 60 14.16 6.49 -10.12
N LEU A 61 13.28 7.45 -9.79
CA LEU A 61 12.58 8.24 -10.79
C LEU A 61 13.57 9.18 -11.50
N HIS A 62 14.00 8.82 -12.70
CA HIS A 62 14.91 9.62 -13.51
C HIS A 62 14.20 10.29 -14.69
N HIS A 63 14.53 11.55 -15.00
CA HIS A 63 13.79 12.35 -15.98
C HIS A 63 13.88 11.85 -17.44
N ARG A 64 14.89 11.04 -17.81
CA ARG A 64 14.99 10.39 -19.14
C ARG A 64 14.54 8.93 -19.12
N GLU A 65 14.61 8.30 -17.96
CA GLU A 65 14.36 6.88 -17.77
C GLU A 65 13.49 6.71 -16.52
N PRO A 66 12.17 7.01 -16.61
CA PRO A 66 11.32 7.10 -15.42
C PRO A 66 11.10 5.76 -14.72
N GLY A 67 11.42 4.64 -15.38
CA GLY A 67 11.29 3.30 -14.85
C GLY A 67 9.86 2.94 -14.44
N LEU A 68 9.75 1.94 -13.56
CA LEU A 68 8.47 1.51 -12.99
C LEU A 68 7.77 2.63 -12.21
N VAL A 69 8.51 3.44 -11.44
CA VAL A 69 7.93 4.54 -10.64
C VAL A 69 7.19 5.53 -11.53
N GLY A 70 7.83 5.99 -12.62
CA GLY A 70 7.21 6.92 -13.55
C GLY A 70 6.02 6.29 -14.28
N ALA A 71 6.10 5.01 -14.64
CA ALA A 71 5.00 4.30 -15.28
C ALA A 71 3.77 4.17 -14.35
N LEU A 72 3.98 3.84 -13.08
CA LEU A 72 2.89 3.75 -12.09
C LEU A 72 2.20 5.10 -11.88
N LEU A 73 2.97 6.17 -11.72
CA LEU A 73 2.43 7.52 -11.54
C LEU A 73 1.62 7.99 -12.76
N GLU A 74 2.09 7.69 -13.97
CA GLU A 74 1.47 8.13 -15.22
C GLU A 74 0.25 7.31 -15.64
N ASP A 75 0.22 5.99 -15.38
CA ASP A 75 -0.86 5.13 -15.89
C ASP A 75 -2.10 5.14 -14.99
N ASP A 76 -3.17 5.79 -15.46
CA ASP A 76 -4.44 5.90 -14.72
C ASP A 76 -5.21 4.59 -14.55
N ARG A 77 -4.77 3.49 -15.17
CA ARG A 77 -5.42 2.18 -15.01
C ARG A 77 -4.92 1.42 -13.77
N VAL A 78 -3.88 1.93 -13.10
CA VAL A 78 -3.18 1.22 -12.02
C VAL A 78 -3.37 1.94 -10.69
N THR A 79 -3.86 1.22 -9.68
CA THR A 79 -3.89 1.67 -8.29
C THR A 79 -2.50 1.49 -7.67
N ILE A 80 -2.06 2.40 -6.82
CA ILE A 80 -0.68 2.42 -6.32
C ILE A 80 -0.66 2.41 -4.80
N GLY A 81 0.02 1.42 -4.22
CA GLY A 81 0.31 1.34 -2.80
C GLY A 81 1.42 2.30 -2.38
N ILE A 82 1.28 2.99 -1.25
CA ILE A 82 2.35 3.80 -0.65
C ILE A 82 2.40 3.64 0.86
N ILE A 83 3.60 3.70 1.44
CA ILE A 83 3.84 3.65 2.90
C ILE A 83 4.17 5.07 3.38
N PRO A 84 3.23 5.81 4.00
CA PRO A 84 3.45 7.18 4.42
C PRO A 84 3.99 7.26 5.86
N ASP A 85 5.05 6.55 6.21
CA ASP A 85 5.67 6.62 7.55
C ASP A 85 6.73 7.73 7.70
N GLY A 86 7.10 8.39 6.60
CA GLY A 86 8.17 9.39 6.56
C GLY A 86 9.58 8.80 6.56
N ILE A 87 9.71 7.48 6.51
CA ILE A 87 10.96 6.72 6.55
C ILE A 87 11.18 6.00 5.22
N HIS A 88 10.19 5.21 4.77
CA HIS A 88 10.19 4.57 3.46
C HIS A 88 10.08 5.60 2.34
N VAL A 89 9.21 6.60 2.53
CA VAL A 89 8.97 7.64 1.54
C VAL A 89 9.00 9.01 2.21
N HIS A 90 9.84 9.90 1.68
CA HIS A 90 9.92 11.28 2.15
C HIS A 90 8.56 11.99 1.99
N PRO A 91 8.10 12.81 2.97
CA PRO A 91 6.79 13.47 2.93
C PRO A 91 6.47 14.24 1.63
N ALA A 92 7.48 14.87 1.03
CA ALA A 92 7.32 15.56 -0.25
C ALA A 92 6.92 14.61 -1.41
N LEU A 93 7.44 13.38 -1.42
CA LEU A 93 7.08 12.38 -2.42
C LEU A 93 5.72 11.74 -2.13
N VAL A 94 5.33 11.61 -0.85
CA VAL A 94 3.96 11.22 -0.49
C VAL A 94 2.96 12.25 -1.04
N LYS A 95 3.24 13.54 -0.86
CA LYS A 95 2.42 14.62 -1.43
C LYS A 95 2.36 14.59 -2.95
N LEU A 96 3.49 14.38 -3.62
CA LEU A 96 3.53 14.25 -5.08
C LEU A 96 2.68 13.07 -5.56
N ALA A 97 2.79 11.91 -4.89
CA ALA A 97 2.02 10.72 -5.21
C ALA A 97 0.51 10.96 -5.02
N GLN A 98 0.09 11.60 -3.92
CA GLN A 98 -1.31 11.97 -3.70
C GLN A 98 -1.85 12.92 -4.78
N GLN A 99 -1.07 13.92 -5.17
CA GLN A 99 -1.47 14.87 -6.20
C GLN A 99 -1.57 14.24 -7.60
N THR A 100 -0.77 13.22 -7.86
CA THR A 100 -0.71 12.57 -9.18
C THR A 100 -1.71 11.42 -9.28
N ALA A 101 -1.76 10.52 -8.28
CA ALA A 101 -2.60 9.34 -8.31
C ALA A 101 -4.02 9.60 -7.77
N SER A 102 -4.19 10.56 -6.85
CA SER A 102 -5.48 10.95 -6.27
C SER A 102 -6.32 9.73 -5.85
N SER A 103 -7.49 9.50 -6.46
CA SER A 103 -8.38 8.36 -6.21
C SER A 103 -7.74 6.97 -6.39
N ARG A 104 -6.60 6.88 -7.09
CA ARG A 104 -5.83 5.64 -7.31
C ARG A 104 -4.78 5.38 -6.23
N LEU A 105 -4.55 6.30 -5.29
CA LEU A 105 -3.61 6.08 -4.21
C LEU A 105 -4.23 5.17 -3.16
N ASN A 106 -3.55 4.07 -2.86
CA ASN A 106 -3.86 3.20 -1.74
C ASN A 106 -2.78 3.36 -0.66
N VAL A 107 -3.16 3.82 0.53
CA VAL A 107 -2.24 3.82 1.66
C VAL A 107 -2.17 2.41 2.22
N VAL A 108 -0.94 1.91 2.36
CA VAL A 108 -0.63 0.63 2.97
C VAL A 108 0.31 0.84 4.15
N THR A 109 0.24 -0.06 5.12
CA THR A 109 1.20 -0.05 6.22
C THR A 109 2.48 -0.76 5.83
N ASP A 110 2.37 -1.87 5.10
CA ASP A 110 3.45 -2.86 4.97
C ASP A 110 3.99 -3.29 6.34
N ALA A 111 3.10 -3.29 7.34
CA ALA A 111 3.45 -3.56 8.71
C ALA A 111 3.76 -5.04 8.89
N MET A 112 4.80 -5.30 9.67
CA MET A 112 5.17 -6.64 10.09
C MET A 112 4.70 -6.97 11.51
N ALA A 113 4.91 -8.21 11.95
CA ALA A 113 4.43 -8.72 13.24
C ALA A 113 4.91 -7.92 14.46
N ALA A 114 6.00 -7.14 14.33
CA ALA A 114 6.49 -6.28 15.39
C ALA A 114 5.65 -5.00 15.62
N LEU A 115 4.65 -4.71 14.78
CA LEU A 115 3.73 -3.59 15.03
C LEU A 115 3.03 -3.77 16.40
N GLY A 116 3.26 -2.82 17.30
CA GLY A 116 2.72 -2.85 18.67
C GLY A 116 3.54 -3.67 19.67
N MET A 117 4.69 -4.21 19.25
CA MET A 117 5.62 -4.97 20.10
C MET A 117 6.81 -4.10 20.57
N PRO A 118 7.49 -4.45 21.69
CA PRO A 118 8.68 -3.74 22.14
C PRO A 118 9.85 -3.82 21.13
N PRO A 119 10.85 -2.93 21.20
CA PRO A 119 12.08 -3.07 20.43
C PRO A 119 12.78 -4.42 20.69
N GLY A 120 13.37 -5.01 19.65
CA GLY A 120 14.00 -6.32 19.73
C GLY A 120 14.25 -6.94 18.36
N ASP A 121 14.69 -8.20 18.38
CA ASP A 121 14.91 -9.00 17.17
C ASP A 121 13.67 -9.85 16.87
N TYR A 122 13.29 -9.90 15.59
CA TYR A 122 12.08 -10.54 15.10
C TYR A 122 12.35 -11.33 13.81
N ASP A 123 11.48 -12.30 13.54
CA ASP A 123 11.47 -13.05 12.28
C ASP A 123 10.54 -12.38 11.25
N LEU A 124 11.06 -12.15 10.04
CA LEU A 124 10.29 -11.79 8.85
C LEU A 124 10.48 -12.86 7.78
N GLY A 125 9.64 -13.89 7.80
CA GLY A 125 9.83 -15.08 6.96
C GLY A 125 11.16 -15.76 7.33
N ASP A 126 12.06 -15.89 6.36
CA ASP A 126 13.38 -16.49 6.56
C ASP A 126 14.45 -15.47 7.02
N PHE A 127 14.08 -14.19 7.23
CA PHE A 127 15.00 -13.12 7.57
C PHE A 127 14.90 -12.73 9.05
N GLN A 128 16.07 -12.57 9.69
CA GLN A 128 16.19 -11.92 10.99
C GLN A 128 16.20 -10.40 10.80
N VAL A 129 15.43 -9.68 11.59
CA VAL A 129 15.38 -8.22 11.58
C VAL A 129 15.47 -7.65 12.99
N THR A 130 16.01 -6.44 13.10
CA THR A 130 16.05 -5.69 14.35
C THR A 130 15.09 -4.51 14.28
N VAL A 131 14.30 -4.32 15.34
CA VAL A 131 13.31 -3.25 15.48
C VAL A 131 13.74 -2.28 16.59
N ASP A 132 13.91 -1.00 16.25
CA ASP A 132 14.47 0.04 17.12
C ASP A 132 13.44 1.08 17.62
N ALA A 133 12.18 0.66 17.77
CA ALA A 133 10.98 1.47 18.08
C ALA A 133 10.43 2.31 16.92
N THR A 134 11.22 2.59 15.88
CA THR A 134 10.77 3.42 14.75
C THR A 134 10.88 2.70 13.41
N THR A 135 11.85 1.82 13.27
CA THR A 135 12.13 1.11 12.02
C THR A 135 12.33 -0.37 12.24
N CYS A 136 12.22 -1.12 11.14
CA CYS A 136 12.57 -2.53 11.06
C CYS A 136 13.65 -2.69 9.98
N ARG A 137 14.80 -3.29 10.33
CA ARG A 137 15.95 -3.40 9.43
C ARG A 137 16.57 -4.79 9.44
N LEU A 138 17.07 -5.20 8.28
CA LEU A 138 17.99 -6.32 8.15
C LEU A 138 19.35 -5.98 8.78
N PRO A 139 20.22 -6.98 9.04
CA PRO A 139 21.56 -6.77 9.58
C PRO A 139 22.45 -5.86 8.72
N ASP A 140 22.16 -5.74 7.43
CA ASP A 140 22.87 -4.86 6.49
C ASP A 140 22.33 -3.41 6.47
N GLY A 141 21.29 -3.12 7.26
CA GLY A 141 20.65 -1.81 7.38
C GLY A 141 19.47 -1.58 6.43
N THR A 142 19.19 -2.51 5.51
CA THR A 142 18.05 -2.45 4.58
C THR A 142 16.73 -2.45 5.34
N LEU A 143 15.78 -1.58 4.96
CA LEU A 143 14.43 -1.57 5.54
C LEU A 143 13.67 -2.87 5.19
N ALA A 144 12.98 -3.44 6.16
CA ALA A 144 12.30 -4.72 6.04
C ALA A 144 10.87 -4.65 6.58
N GLY A 145 9.96 -4.11 5.74
CA GLY A 145 8.61 -3.76 6.17
C GLY A 145 8.60 -2.59 7.15
N SER A 146 7.44 -2.33 7.76
CA SER A 146 7.25 -1.24 8.70
C SER A 146 6.65 -1.69 10.03
N ILE A 147 6.53 -0.75 10.95
CA ILE A 147 5.71 -0.85 12.17
C ILE A 147 4.65 0.26 12.18
N LEU A 148 4.16 0.65 10.99
CA LEU A 148 3.19 1.72 10.81
C LEU A 148 1.77 1.22 11.12
N GLY A 149 1.10 1.84 12.08
CA GLY A 149 -0.34 1.66 12.28
C GLY A 149 -1.16 2.37 11.20
N MET A 150 -2.27 1.77 10.75
CA MET A 150 -3.10 2.35 9.68
C MET A 150 -3.70 3.71 10.07
N ASP A 151 -4.06 3.90 11.34
CA ASP A 151 -4.53 5.20 11.87
C ASP A 151 -3.46 6.28 11.73
N THR A 152 -2.21 5.94 12.05
CA THR A 152 -1.05 6.82 11.91
C THR A 152 -0.74 7.10 10.45
N ALA A 153 -0.88 6.10 9.57
CA ALA A 153 -0.70 6.26 8.13
C ALA A 153 -1.67 7.31 7.55
N VAL A 154 -2.95 7.26 7.95
CA VAL A 154 -3.97 8.24 7.54
C VAL A 154 -3.63 9.64 8.05
N ARG A 155 -3.25 9.78 9.34
CA ARG A 155 -2.83 11.07 9.90
C ARG A 155 -1.59 11.63 9.19
N ASN A 156 -0.62 10.79 8.88
CA ASN A 156 0.58 11.19 8.14
C ASN A 156 0.22 11.69 6.74
N LEU A 157 -0.65 10.98 6.02
CA LEU A 157 -1.13 11.43 4.70
C LEU A 157 -1.81 12.81 4.80
N LEU A 158 -2.68 13.03 5.78
CA LEU A 158 -3.32 14.33 6.02
C LEU A 158 -2.26 15.43 6.26
N ASN A 159 -1.34 15.18 7.18
CA ASN A 159 -0.31 16.14 7.56
C ASN A 159 0.65 16.48 6.42
N TYR A 160 1.05 15.49 5.62
CA TYR A 160 2.03 15.69 4.55
C TYR A 160 1.42 16.36 3.30
N THR A 161 0.14 16.09 3.03
CA THR A 161 -0.49 16.46 1.76
C THR A 161 -1.46 17.62 1.88
N GLY A 162 -2.10 17.78 3.04
CA GLY A 162 -3.20 18.72 3.24
C GLY A 162 -4.50 18.30 2.55
N CYS A 163 -4.62 17.03 2.12
CA CYS A 163 -5.88 16.53 1.55
C CYS A 163 -7.00 16.49 2.61
N SER A 164 -8.24 16.37 2.16
CA SER A 164 -9.38 16.23 3.04
C SER A 164 -9.39 14.87 3.74
N LEU A 165 -10.06 14.80 4.90
CA LEU A 165 -10.29 13.53 5.59
C LEU A 165 -10.98 12.50 4.70
N ALA A 166 -11.92 12.93 3.86
CA ALA A 166 -12.61 12.05 2.92
C ALA A 166 -11.64 11.43 1.90
N GLU A 167 -10.72 12.22 1.33
CA GLU A 167 -9.69 11.72 0.42
C GLU A 167 -8.75 10.75 1.14
N ALA A 168 -8.26 11.11 2.33
CA ALA A 168 -7.35 10.25 3.09
C ALA A 168 -8.01 8.91 3.48
N VAL A 169 -9.24 8.93 3.99
CA VAL A 169 -10.00 7.73 4.34
C VAL A 169 -10.30 6.89 3.10
N ALA A 170 -10.59 7.51 1.95
CA ALA A 170 -10.84 6.78 0.70
C ALA A 170 -9.64 5.90 0.32
N THR A 171 -8.41 6.39 0.52
CA THR A 171 -7.17 5.64 0.20
C THR A 171 -7.04 4.32 0.98
N VAL A 172 -7.70 4.18 2.14
CA VAL A 172 -7.66 2.98 3.00
C VAL A 172 -9.00 2.23 3.07
N THR A 173 -10.01 2.69 2.33
CA THR A 173 -11.37 2.11 2.34
C THR A 173 -11.89 1.84 0.94
N SER A 174 -12.48 2.84 0.28
CA SER A 174 -13.12 2.68 -1.03
C SER A 174 -12.13 2.35 -2.15
N THR A 175 -10.93 2.94 -2.18
CA THR A 175 -9.92 2.65 -3.20
C THR A 175 -9.49 1.17 -3.20
N PRO A 176 -9.08 0.56 -2.08
CA PRO A 176 -8.78 -0.88 -2.06
C PRO A 176 -10.03 -1.75 -2.25
N ALA A 177 -11.20 -1.33 -1.75
CA ALA A 177 -12.45 -2.06 -2.00
C ALA A 177 -12.79 -2.14 -3.49
N ASP A 178 -12.60 -1.05 -4.24
CA ASP A 178 -12.85 -0.99 -5.67
C ASP A 178 -11.86 -1.83 -6.47
N LEU A 179 -10.57 -1.76 -6.11
CA LEU A 179 -9.52 -2.61 -6.70
C LEU A 179 -9.85 -4.10 -6.54
N LEU A 180 -10.29 -4.49 -5.34
CA LEU A 180 -10.63 -5.87 -4.99
C LEU A 180 -12.07 -6.26 -5.38
N ARG A 181 -12.84 -5.34 -5.97
CA ARG A 181 -14.24 -5.54 -6.38
C ARG A 181 -15.16 -5.96 -5.22
N LEU A 182 -14.92 -5.42 -4.04
CA LEU A 182 -15.68 -5.67 -2.82
C LEU A 182 -16.86 -4.69 -2.72
N ALA A 183 -17.95 -4.99 -3.43
CA ALA A 183 -19.11 -4.10 -3.56
C ALA A 183 -19.75 -3.64 -2.24
N HIS A 184 -19.59 -4.42 -1.16
CA HIS A 184 -20.18 -4.15 0.16
C HIS A 184 -19.18 -3.56 1.18
N LYS A 185 -17.92 -3.31 0.80
CA LYS A 185 -16.88 -2.80 1.70
C LYS A 185 -16.46 -1.37 1.37
N GLY A 186 -15.86 -0.69 2.35
CA GLY A 186 -15.20 0.60 2.17
C GLY A 186 -16.13 1.79 1.91
N ARG A 187 -17.43 1.64 2.18
CA ARG A 187 -18.47 2.64 1.90
C ARG A 187 -19.50 2.66 3.02
N ILE A 188 -20.02 3.85 3.33
CA ILE A 188 -21.14 4.01 4.26
C ILE A 188 -22.41 4.25 3.44
N MET A 189 -23.13 3.17 3.13
CA MET A 189 -24.37 3.21 2.37
C MET A 189 -25.29 2.02 2.73
N PRO A 190 -26.62 2.14 2.54
CA PRO A 190 -27.53 1.01 2.73
C PRO A 190 -27.08 -0.21 1.91
N GLY A 191 -27.04 -1.37 2.56
CA GLY A 191 -26.62 -2.64 1.95
C GLY A 191 -25.11 -2.91 1.96
N ALA A 192 -24.27 -1.98 2.43
CA ALA A 192 -22.87 -2.26 2.74
C ALA A 192 -22.72 -2.96 4.11
N ASP A 193 -21.61 -3.65 4.31
CA ASP A 193 -21.28 -4.24 5.60
C ASP A 193 -21.03 -3.14 6.62
N ALA A 194 -21.50 -3.33 7.86
CA ALA A 194 -21.27 -2.42 8.97
C ALA A 194 -19.86 -2.56 9.56
N ASP A 195 -18.85 -2.46 8.69
CA ASP A 195 -17.43 -2.33 9.02
C ASP A 195 -17.09 -0.84 9.10
N LEU A 196 -17.07 -0.32 10.32
CA LEU A 196 -17.03 1.12 10.57
C LEU A 196 -15.93 1.45 11.57
N VAL A 197 -15.30 2.61 11.39
CA VAL A 197 -14.39 3.19 12.37
C VAL A 197 -14.93 4.54 12.79
N LEU A 198 -15.02 4.75 14.11
CA LEU A 198 -15.31 6.06 14.68
C LEU A 198 -13.99 6.73 15.02
N LEU A 199 -13.81 7.94 14.52
CA LEU A 199 -12.61 8.75 14.74
C LEU A 199 -12.91 9.93 15.66
N THR A 200 -11.94 10.31 16.49
CA THR A 200 -11.94 11.61 17.17
C THR A 200 -11.71 12.74 16.16
N PRO A 201 -11.94 14.01 16.53
CA PRO A 201 -11.62 15.15 15.66
C PRO A 201 -10.17 15.17 15.17
N ASP A 202 -9.22 14.69 15.99
CA ASP A 202 -7.80 14.59 15.67
C ASP A 202 -7.44 13.28 14.92
N CYS A 203 -8.45 12.58 14.40
CA CYS A 203 -8.31 11.34 13.63
C CYS A 203 -7.66 10.17 14.39
N HIS A 204 -7.88 10.08 15.71
CA HIS A 204 -7.56 8.87 16.49
C HIS A 204 -8.75 7.90 16.47
N VAL A 205 -8.48 6.59 16.47
CA VAL A 205 -9.54 5.58 16.55
C VAL A 205 -10.17 5.57 17.93
N ALA A 206 -11.48 5.87 17.99
CA ALA A 206 -12.28 5.80 19.20
C ALA A 206 -13.02 4.46 19.34
N MET A 207 -13.54 3.94 18.22
CA MET A 207 -14.30 2.68 18.19
C MET A 207 -14.15 2.00 16.82
N THR A 208 -14.15 0.67 16.79
CA THR A 208 -14.20 -0.11 15.56
C THR A 208 -15.35 -1.11 15.62
N LEU A 209 -16.11 -1.20 14.53
CA LEU A 209 -17.16 -2.18 14.32
C LEU A 209 -16.79 -3.10 13.16
N VAL A 210 -17.06 -4.39 13.30
CA VAL A 210 -16.94 -5.40 12.25
C VAL A 210 -18.25 -6.16 12.15
N ALA A 211 -18.84 -6.18 10.96
CA ALA A 211 -20.18 -6.73 10.70
C ALA A 211 -21.23 -6.25 11.72
N GLY A 212 -21.14 -4.97 12.12
CA GLY A 212 -22.06 -4.33 13.08
C GLY A 212 -21.75 -4.60 14.56
N ASN A 213 -20.73 -5.40 14.89
CA ASN A 213 -20.33 -5.68 16.26
C ASN A 213 -19.17 -4.79 16.67
N VAL A 214 -19.26 -4.16 17.85
CA VAL A 214 -18.15 -3.39 18.43
C VAL A 214 -17.02 -4.35 18.82
N VAL A 215 -15.86 -4.20 18.18
CA VAL A 215 -14.65 -5.02 18.44
C VAL A 215 -13.52 -4.25 19.11
N TYR A 216 -13.63 -2.91 19.13
CA TYR A 216 -12.72 -2.02 19.83
C TYR A 216 -13.51 -0.80 20.31
N ASP A 217 -13.27 -0.36 21.54
CA ASP A 217 -13.90 0.82 22.13
C ASP A 217 -12.98 1.38 23.22
N VAL A 218 -12.46 2.60 23.01
CA VAL A 218 -11.52 3.24 23.94
C VAL A 218 -12.15 3.50 25.31
N VAL A 219 -13.47 3.67 25.40
CA VAL A 219 -14.18 3.94 26.66
C VAL A 219 -14.40 2.65 27.46
N ARG A 220 -14.56 1.50 26.78
CA ARG A 220 -14.71 0.19 27.44
C ARG A 220 -13.38 -0.49 27.76
N SER A 221 -12.29 0.00 27.18
CA SER A 221 -10.95 -0.58 27.32
C SER A 221 -10.10 0.15 28.38
N ALA A 222 -10.65 1.20 29.02
CA ALA A 222 -10.06 1.94 30.14
C ALA A 222 -10.77 1.59 31.45
#